data_AF-A0A559QNH5-F1
#
_entry.id   AF-A0A559QNH5-F1
#
_cell.length_a   1.000
_cell.length_b   1.000
_cell.length_c   1.000
_cell.angle_alpha   90.00
_cell.angle_beta   90.00
_cell.angle_gamma   90.00
#
_symmetry.space_group_name_H-M   'P 1'
#
loop_
_entity.id
_entity.type
_entity.pdbx_description
1 polymer ?
#
loop_
_entity_poly.entity_id
_entity_poly.type
_entity_poly.pdbx_seq_one_letter_code
_entity_poly.pdbx_strand_id
1 'polypeptide(L)'
;MIYANVRRDSRYSAQRQKKPFPVQLRAGGEYIWQGGPGGHYCTSDLDFFTQSTEGKFYNFSVLTGCEQVLARRLVKQATTANSRHWLENMRETLREGMQIIDNRINQVEAERAASPNDDD
;
A
#
# COMPACT_ATOMS: atom_id res chain seq x y z
N MET A 1 8.06 5.35 11.97
CA MET A 1 8.76 6.28 11.06
C MET A 1 8.77 5.66 9.68
N ILE A 2 8.58 6.45 8.61
CA ILE A 2 8.72 5.97 7.23
C ILE A 2 10.11 6.37 6.76
N TYR A 3 10.80 5.44 6.10
CA TYR A 3 12.06 5.71 5.44
C TYR A 3 11.88 5.57 3.93
N ALA A 4 12.69 6.29 3.17
CA ALA A 4 12.71 6.19 1.73
C ALA A 4 14.14 6.31 1.20
N ASN A 5 14.32 5.92 -0.05
CA ASN A 5 15.50 6.23 -0.81
C ASN A 5 15.09 6.61 -2.22
N VAL A 6 15.92 7.37 -2.91
CA VAL A 6 15.61 7.78 -4.28
C VAL A 6 15.75 6.58 -5.21
N ARG A 7 14.76 6.37 -6.08
CA ARG A 7 14.82 5.33 -7.10
C ARG A 7 15.97 5.56 -8.08
N ARG A 8 16.50 4.47 -8.65
CA ARG A 8 17.62 4.55 -9.62
C ARG A 8 17.23 5.28 -10.90
N ASP A 9 15.97 5.16 -11.30
CA ASP A 9 15.39 5.75 -12.51
C ASP A 9 14.73 7.12 -12.26
N SER A 10 14.76 7.64 -11.03
CA SER A 10 14.27 8.98 -10.74
C SER A 10 15.19 10.06 -11.31
N ARG A 11 14.62 11.22 -11.65
CA ARG A 11 15.38 12.45 -11.95
C ARG A 11 16.32 12.89 -10.82
N TYR A 12 16.07 12.43 -9.60
CA TYR A 12 16.90 12.72 -8.42
C TYR A 12 17.92 11.61 -8.12
N SER A 13 18.15 10.65 -9.02
CA SER A 13 18.98 9.47 -8.77
C SER A 13 20.38 9.76 -8.21
N ALA A 14 20.98 10.91 -8.55
CA ALA A 14 22.24 11.37 -7.99
C ALA A 14 22.21 11.61 -6.46
N GLN A 15 21.03 11.81 -5.88
CA GLN A 15 20.81 12.00 -4.44
C GLN A 15 20.53 10.68 -3.70
N ARG A 16 20.52 9.54 -4.42
CA ARG A 16 20.33 8.21 -3.83
C ARG A 16 21.47 7.91 -2.86
N GLN A 17 21.12 7.45 -1.66
CA GLN A 17 22.10 7.13 -0.62
C GLN A 17 22.33 5.62 -0.49
N LYS A 18 23.41 5.23 0.20
CA LYS A 18 23.66 3.82 0.54
C LYS A 18 22.61 3.25 1.53
N LYS A 19 22.07 4.11 2.40
CA LYS A 19 21.04 3.76 3.39
C LYS A 19 19.77 4.60 3.18
N PRO A 20 18.56 4.06 3.43
CA PRO A 20 17.33 4.86 3.42
C PRO A 20 17.37 5.99 4.45
N PHE A 21 16.70 7.10 4.14
CA PHE A 21 16.58 8.30 4.98
C PHE A 21 15.13 8.50 5.44
N PRO A 22 14.90 9.11 6.62
CA PRO A 22 13.55 9.33 7.13
C PRO A 22 12.80 10.33 6.25
N VAL A 23 11.53 10.06 6.00
CA VAL A 23 10.62 10.94 5.26
C VAL A 23 9.28 11.09 5.96
N GLN A 24 8.59 12.20 5.70
CA GLN A 24 7.28 12.50 6.23
C GLN A 24 6.37 13.00 5.10
N LEU A 25 5.12 12.52 5.09
CA LEU A 25 4.13 13.02 4.14
C LEU A 25 3.59 14.36 4.64
N ARG A 26 3.76 15.43 3.85
CA ARG A 26 3.20 16.74 4.19
C ARG A 26 1.80 16.88 3.60
N ALA A 27 0.81 17.21 4.42
CA ALA A 27 -0.55 17.48 3.95
C ALA A 27 -0.61 18.88 3.29
N GLY A 28 -1.33 19.01 2.18
CA GLY A 28 -1.58 20.30 1.52
C GLY A 28 -0.90 20.52 0.16
N GLY A 29 -0.30 19.48 -0.42
CA GLY A 29 0.17 19.48 -1.80
C GLY A 29 0.19 18.05 -2.35
N GLU A 30 0.10 17.90 -3.67
CA GLU A 30 0.08 16.60 -4.34
C GLU A 30 1.34 15.78 -3.99
N TYR A 31 1.19 14.75 -3.16
CA TYR A 31 2.15 13.65 -2.97
C TYR A 31 3.62 14.06 -2.71
N ILE A 32 3.85 15.11 -1.91
CA ILE A 32 5.19 15.57 -1.54
C ILE A 32 5.65 14.91 -0.24
N TRP A 33 6.70 14.10 -0.34
CA TRP A 33 7.45 13.56 0.80
C TRP A 33 8.57 14.51 1.17
N GLN A 34 8.60 14.90 2.44
CA GLN A 34 9.64 15.77 2.98
C GLN A 34 10.69 14.94 3.74
N GLY A 35 11.97 15.22 3.49
CA GLY A 35 13.10 14.55 4.11
C GLY A 35 14.25 14.34 3.13
N GLY A 36 15.32 13.71 3.61
CA GLY A 36 16.48 13.36 2.78
C GLY A 36 17.26 14.57 2.23
N PRO A 37 18.23 14.31 1.32
CA PRO A 37 19.18 15.32 0.83
C PRO A 37 18.56 16.45 -0.01
N GLY A 38 17.51 16.14 -0.77
CA GLY A 38 16.82 17.08 -1.66
C GLY A 38 15.64 17.79 -1.00
N GLY A 39 15.32 17.43 0.24
CA GLY A 39 14.26 18.03 1.04
C GLY A 39 12.84 17.62 0.65
N HIS A 40 12.52 17.54 -0.65
CA HIS A 40 11.18 17.22 -1.15
C HIS A 40 11.22 16.29 -2.36
N TYR A 41 10.36 15.28 -2.36
CA TYR A 41 10.28 14.27 -3.41
C TYR A 41 8.83 13.92 -3.74
N CYS A 42 8.56 13.57 -5.00
CA CYS A 42 7.30 12.96 -5.38
C CYS A 42 7.29 11.48 -4.96
N THR A 43 6.11 10.91 -4.67
CA THR A 43 5.98 9.48 -4.35
C THR A 43 6.61 8.56 -5.40
N SER A 44 6.45 8.88 -6.69
CA SER A 44 6.98 8.09 -7.81
C SER A 44 8.50 8.03 -7.87
N ASP A 45 9.20 8.98 -7.22
CA ASP A 45 10.66 9.08 -7.20
C ASP A 45 11.31 8.24 -6.09
N LEU A 46 10.51 7.60 -5.22
CA LEU A 46 10.98 6.99 -3.98
C LEU A 46 10.72 5.48 -3.90
N ASP A 47 11.73 4.75 -3.42
CA ASP A 47 11.61 3.40 -2.85
C ASP A 47 11.36 3.55 -1.34
N PHE A 48 10.37 2.85 -0.78
CA PHE A 48 9.99 3.03 0.63
C PHE A 48 10.34 1.84 1.52
N PHE A 49 10.65 2.14 2.79
CA PHE A 49 11.18 1.16 3.74
C PHE A 49 10.62 1.37 5.16
N THR A 50 10.36 0.27 5.85
CA THR A 50 10.21 0.23 7.31
C THR A 50 11.52 -0.22 7.94
N GLN A 51 11.75 0.15 9.20
CA GLN A 51 12.93 -0.26 9.96
C GLN A 51 12.49 -1.16 11.11
N SER A 52 13.13 -2.32 11.29
CA SER A 52 12.91 -3.17 12.47
C SER A 52 13.58 -2.59 13.71
N THR A 53 13.28 -3.17 14.87
CA THR A 53 13.93 -2.87 16.15
C THR A 53 15.45 -3.15 16.12
N GLU A 54 15.89 -4.09 15.29
CA GLU A 54 17.31 -4.40 15.04
C GLU A 54 17.98 -3.43 14.05
N GLY A 55 17.24 -2.45 13.52
CA GLY A 55 17.76 -1.46 12.59
C GLY A 55 17.82 -1.89 11.12
N LYS A 56 17.29 -3.07 10.77
CA LYS A 56 17.23 -3.57 9.37
C LYS A 56 16.10 -2.90 8.61
N PHE A 57 16.29 -2.68 7.31
CA PHE A 57 15.31 -2.04 6.44
C PHE A 57 14.58 -3.06 5.55
N TYR A 58 13.26 -2.93 5.47
CA TYR A 58 12.39 -3.80 4.67
C TYR A 58 11.62 -2.94 3.68
N ASN A 59 11.72 -3.26 2.39
CA ASN A 59 11.00 -2.53 1.35
C ASN A 59 9.50 -2.78 1.47
N PHE A 60 8.68 -1.74 1.30
CA PHE A 60 7.24 -1.87 1.13
C PHE A 60 6.77 -0.98 -0.01
N SER A 61 5.78 -1.43 -0.77
CA SER A 61 5.17 -0.61 -1.82
C SER A 61 4.30 0.49 -1.19
N VAL A 62 4.42 1.73 -1.68
CA VAL A 62 3.59 2.84 -1.17
C VAL A 62 2.17 2.85 -1.73
N LEU A 63 1.83 2.05 -2.74
CA LEU A 63 0.41 1.81 -3.03
C LEU A 63 -0.27 1.12 -1.82
N THR A 64 0.37 0.08 -1.25
CA THR A 64 -0.07 -0.55 0.00
C THR A 64 0.30 0.25 1.26
N GLY A 65 1.30 1.12 1.17
CA GLY A 65 1.76 1.98 2.27
C GLY A 65 0.93 3.23 2.51
N CYS A 66 0.50 3.91 1.45
CA CYS A 66 -0.52 4.96 1.51
C CYS A 66 -1.84 4.36 1.99
N GLU A 67 -2.22 3.16 1.53
CA GLU A 67 -3.37 2.43 2.07
C GLU A 67 -3.20 2.11 3.55
N GLN A 68 -2.02 1.72 4.05
CA GLN A 68 -1.83 1.47 5.48
C GLN A 68 -1.73 2.74 6.34
N VAL A 69 -1.16 3.84 5.82
CA VAL A 69 -1.10 5.13 6.52
C VAL A 69 -2.46 5.80 6.50
N LEU A 70 -3.17 5.77 5.37
CA LEU A 70 -4.57 6.14 5.27
C LEU A 70 -5.40 5.23 6.16
N ALA A 71 -5.25 3.90 6.14
CA ALA A 71 -5.98 3.00 7.03
C ALA A 71 -5.69 3.30 8.50
N ARG A 72 -4.45 3.56 8.90
CA ARG A 72 -4.14 3.97 10.29
C ARG A 72 -4.73 5.33 10.64
N ARG A 73 -4.78 6.27 9.69
CA ARG A 73 -5.34 7.62 9.89
C ARG A 73 -6.87 7.60 9.87
N LEU A 74 -7.47 6.77 9.03
CA LEU A 74 -8.88 6.44 8.93
C LEU A 74 -9.31 5.70 10.19
N VAL A 75 -8.58 4.69 10.67
CA VAL A 75 -8.84 4.03 11.95
C VAL A 75 -8.74 5.01 13.13
N LYS A 76 -7.78 5.93 13.12
CA LYS A 76 -7.66 7.00 14.13
C LYS A 76 -8.74 8.08 14.03
N GLN A 77 -9.23 8.41 12.83
CA GLN A 77 -10.38 9.28 12.64
C GLN A 77 -11.68 8.52 12.94
N ALA A 78 -11.66 7.19 12.80
CA ALA A 78 -12.83 6.37 12.87
C ALA A 78 -13.32 6.04 14.28
N THR A 79 -12.57 6.47 15.27
CA THR A 79 -12.98 6.53 16.67
C THR A 79 -13.96 7.68 16.96
N THR A 80 -14.30 8.51 15.96
CA THR A 80 -15.41 9.48 16.05
C THR A 80 -16.72 8.88 15.54
N ALA A 81 -17.85 9.21 16.17
CA ALA A 81 -19.16 8.56 15.95
C ALA A 81 -19.64 8.51 14.48
N ASN A 82 -19.27 9.48 13.64
CA ASN A 82 -19.62 9.50 12.20
C ASN A 82 -18.90 8.44 11.36
N SER A 83 -17.85 7.84 11.88
CA SER A 83 -16.96 7.00 11.10
C SER A 83 -17.21 5.51 11.27
N ARG A 84 -17.95 5.13 12.32
CA ARG A 84 -18.37 3.75 12.54
C ARG A 84 -19.28 3.26 11.42
N HIS A 85 -20.24 4.08 11.02
CA HIS A 85 -21.13 3.76 9.91
C HIS A 85 -20.36 3.59 8.58
N TRP A 86 -19.38 4.46 8.32
CA TRP A 86 -18.52 4.33 7.14
C TRP A 86 -17.65 3.07 7.15
N LEU A 87 -17.07 2.71 8.31
CA LEU A 87 -16.32 1.46 8.46
C LEU A 87 -17.22 0.21 8.33
N GLU A 88 -18.45 0.26 8.85
CA GLU A 88 -19.43 -0.82 8.71
C GLU A 88 -19.82 -1.02 7.23
N ASN A 89 -20.03 0.07 6.49
CA ASN A 89 -20.31 0.00 5.05
C ASN A 89 -19.10 -0.57 4.27
N MET A 90 -17.87 -0.13 4.57
CA MET A 90 -16.67 -0.71 3.95
C MET A 90 -16.51 -2.20 4.26
N ARG A 91 -16.81 -2.62 5.50
CA ARG A 91 -16.76 -4.02 5.90
C ARG A 91 -17.74 -4.86 5.08
N GLU A 92 -18.94 -4.33 4.83
CA GLU A 92 -19.96 -5.03 4.06
C GLU A 92 -19.56 -5.15 2.58
N THR A 93 -19.07 -4.06 1.97
CA THR A 93 -18.57 -4.09 0.58
C THR A 93 -17.42 -5.07 0.40
N LEU A 94 -16.49 -5.15 1.36
CA LEU A 94 -15.41 -6.14 1.32
C LEU A 94 -15.92 -7.57 1.44
N ARG A 95 -16.93 -7.81 2.28
CA ARG A 95 -17.57 -9.14 2.40
C ARG A 95 -18.24 -9.54 1.09
N GLU A 96 -19.01 -8.65 0.47
CA GLU A 96 -19.66 -8.90 -0.82
C GLU A 96 -18.63 -9.23 -1.90
N GLY A 97 -17.53 -8.47 -1.95
CA GLY A 97 -16.42 -8.72 -2.87
C GLY A 97 -15.77 -10.10 -2.68
N MET A 98 -15.53 -10.51 -1.42
CA MET A 98 -15.02 -11.85 -1.11
C MET A 98 -15.98 -12.95 -1.58
N GLN A 99 -17.27 -12.77 -1.37
CA GLN A 99 -18.29 -13.76 -1.74
C GLN A 99 -18.39 -13.92 -3.27
N ILE A 100 -18.22 -12.83 -4.03
CA ILE A 100 -18.14 -12.89 -5.50
C ILE A 100 -16.91 -13.69 -5.96
N ILE A 101 -15.76 -13.48 -5.32
CA ILE A 101 -14.52 -14.20 -5.63
C ILE A 101 -14.70 -15.69 -5.35
N ASP A 102 -15.23 -16.06 -4.18
CA ASP A 102 -15.47 -17.46 -3.80
C ASP A 102 -16.43 -18.15 -4.79
N ASN A 103 -17.52 -17.47 -5.16
CA ASN A 103 -18.44 -17.99 -6.17
C ASN A 103 -17.76 -18.23 -7.52
N ARG A 104 -16.85 -17.34 -7.93
CA ARG A 104 -16.13 -17.49 -9.19
C ARG A 104 -15.12 -18.63 -9.14
N ILE A 105 -14.45 -18.82 -8.01
CA ILE A 105 -13.55 -19.96 -7.78
C ILE A 105 -14.32 -21.27 -7.93
N ASN A 106 -15.44 -21.40 -7.22
CA ASN A 106 -16.30 -22.59 -7.28
C ASN A 106 -16.83 -22.85 -8.70
N GLN A 107 -17.19 -21.80 -9.43
CA GLN A 107 -17.64 -21.92 -10.82
C GLN A 107 -16.52 -22.47 -11.72
N VAL A 108 -15.30 -21.94 -11.61
CA VAL A 108 -14.15 -22.41 -12.41
C VAL A 108 -13.79 -23.86 -12.07
N GLU A 109 -13.87 -24.24 -10.79
CA GLU A 109 -13.65 -25.63 -10.37
C GLU A 109 -14.72 -26.58 -10.92
N ALA A 110 -15.98 -26.16 -10.94
CA ALA A 110 -17.08 -26.91 -11.53
C ALA A 110 -16.93 -27.04 -13.05
N GLU A 111 -16.55 -25.97 -13.76
CA GLU A 111 -16.27 -25.98 -15.20
C GLU A 111 -15.10 -26.92 -15.55
N ARG A 112 -14.05 -26.95 -14.72
CA ARG A 112 -12.92 -27.89 -14.87
C ARG A 112 -13.31 -29.34 -14.60
N ALA A 113 -14.18 -29.58 -13.61
CA ALA A 113 -14.67 -30.93 -13.33
C ALA A 113 -15.67 -31.44 -14.40
N ALA A 114 -16.39 -30.53 -15.05
CA ALA A 114 -17.36 -30.82 -16.10
C ALA A 114 -16.77 -30.92 -17.51
N SER A 115 -15.51 -30.50 -17.69
CA SER A 115 -14.74 -30.71 -18.92
C SER A 115 -13.75 -31.85 -18.70
N PRO A 116 -14.18 -33.13 -18.74
CA PRO A 116 -13.24 -34.23 -18.73
C PRO A 116 -12.35 -34.08 -19.98
N ASN A 117 -11.05 -34.26 -19.80
CA ASN A 117 -10.10 -34.23 -20.90
C ASN A 117 -10.61 -35.11 -22.06
N ASP A 118 -10.94 -34.48 -23.19
CA ASP A 118 -10.77 -35.06 -24.52
C ASP A 118 -9.26 -35.12 -24.79
N ASP A 119 -8.53 -35.91 -23.99
CA ASP A 119 -7.16 -36.32 -24.31
C ASP A 119 -7.25 -37.74 -24.88
N ASP A 120 -7.29 -37.81 -26.21
CA ASP A 120 -6.92 -38.98 -27.02
C ASP A 120 -5.46 -39.42 -26.75
#